data_AF-A0A938JFL8-F1
#
_entry.id   AF-A0A938JFL8-F1
#
_cell.length_a   1.000
_cell.length_b   1.000
_cell.length_c   1.000
_cell.angle_alpha   90.00
_cell.angle_beta   90.00
_cell.angle_gamma   90.00
#
_symmetry.space_group_name_H-M   'P 1'
#
loop_
_entity.id
_entity.type
_entity.pdbx_description
1 polymer ?
#
loop_
_entity_poly.entity_id
_entity_poly.type
_entity_poly.pdbx_seq_one_letter_code
_entity_poly.pdbx_strand_id
1 'polypeptide(L)'
;MDADLLEDLDPEQRAVAESVEGPVVVWAGAGTGKTRAVTYRIAHATHVGAHDPRRGLAVTFTTRAAGEMRERLLRLGVEGMQVRTFHSAALRQLRHFWPRAIGGQPQDILAKTMPIVAEAASRCAVATDSATLRDLAAEIAWAKQVEIDPEHYADRASQRTPPL
;
A
#
# COMPACT_ATOMS: atom_id res chain seq x y z
N MET A 1 29.81 16.31 15.36
CA MET A 1 29.42 15.45 16.49
C MET A 1 27.95 15.23 16.31
N ASP A 2 27.58 14.08 15.75
CA ASP A 2 26.18 13.72 15.55
C ASP A 2 25.54 13.69 16.94
N ALA A 3 24.62 14.62 17.21
CA ALA A 3 23.68 14.46 18.31
C ALA A 3 23.07 13.06 18.15
N ASP A 4 22.96 12.29 19.23
CA ASP A 4 22.44 10.92 19.12
C ASP A 4 21.04 11.02 18.48
N LEU A 5 20.92 10.48 17.26
CA LEU A 5 19.70 10.49 16.44
C LEU A 5 18.47 10.04 17.25
N LEU A 6 18.70 9.26 18.31
CA LEU A 6 17.67 8.67 19.14
C LEU A 6 17.41 9.45 20.44
N GLU A 7 18.06 10.59 20.68
CA GLU A 7 17.90 11.40 21.91
C GLU A 7 16.44 11.84 22.11
N ASP A 8 15.76 12.21 21.04
CA ASP A 8 14.37 12.68 21.09
C ASP A 8 13.31 11.55 21.05
N LEU A 9 13.70 10.30 21.30
CA LEU A 9 12.79 9.16 21.32
C LEU A 9 12.51 8.72 22.75
N ASP A 10 11.24 8.43 23.02
CA ASP A 10 10.89 7.68 24.23
C ASP A 10 11.49 6.26 24.19
N PRO A 11 11.56 5.54 25.33
CA PRO A 11 12.20 4.22 25.38
C PRO A 11 11.59 3.18 24.42
N GLU A 12 10.27 3.23 24.16
CA GLU A 12 9.61 2.29 23.25
C GLU A 12 9.95 2.61 21.79
N GLN A 13 9.95 3.89 21.42
CA GLN A 13 10.36 4.35 20.09
C GLN A 13 11.83 4.07 19.82
N ARG A 14 12.70 4.25 20.82
CA ARG A 14 14.13 3.92 20.75
C ARG A 14 14.32 2.42 20.52
N ALA A 15 13.63 1.56 21.26
CA ALA A 15 13.69 0.11 21.05
C ALA A 15 13.28 -0.30 19.63
N VAL A 16 12.24 0.34 19.06
CA VAL A 16 11.86 0.15 17.65
C VAL A 16 12.97 0.61 16.70
N ALA A 17 13.61 1.75 16.98
CA ALA A 17 14.65 2.31 16.13
C ALA A 17 15.95 1.49 16.12
N GLU A 18 16.32 0.93 17.27
CA GLU A 18 17.50 0.07 17.45
C GLU A 18 17.31 -1.34 16.88
N SER A 19 16.06 -1.79 16.69
CA SER A 19 15.71 -3.09 16.11
C SER A 19 15.93 -3.11 14.58
N VAL A 20 17.19 -3.07 14.15
CA VAL A 20 17.56 -2.92 12.72
C VAL A 20 17.51 -4.22 11.93
N GLU A 21 17.61 -5.38 12.59
CA GLU A 21 17.59 -6.69 11.93
C GLU A 21 16.25 -7.40 12.09
N GLY A 22 15.92 -8.26 11.12
CA GLY A 22 14.76 -9.15 11.17
C GLY A 22 13.38 -8.48 11.06
N PRO A 23 12.31 -9.30 11.11
CA PRO A 23 10.94 -8.83 11.10
C PRO A 23 10.58 -8.13 12.42
N VAL A 24 9.96 -6.96 12.33
CA VAL A 24 9.51 -6.18 13.49
C VAL A 24 8.05 -5.78 13.30
N VAL A 25 7.24 -5.99 14.33
CA VAL A 25 5.85 -5.53 14.41
C VAL A 25 5.75 -4.47 15.49
N VAL A 26 5.32 -3.26 15.11
CA VAL A 26 5.11 -2.15 16.04
C VAL A 26 3.63 -2.06 16.37
N TRP A 27 3.23 -2.56 17.53
CA TRP A 27 1.87 -2.39 18.03
C TRP A 27 1.78 -1.10 18.83
N ALA A 28 1.02 -0.13 18.34
CA ALA A 28 0.88 1.12 19.07
C ALA A 28 -0.51 1.76 18.95
N GLY A 29 -0.92 2.43 20.03
CA GLY A 29 -2.18 3.14 20.15
C GLY A 29 -2.27 4.39 19.26
N ALA A 30 -3.46 4.99 19.20
CA ALA A 30 -3.61 6.27 18.52
C ALA A 30 -2.72 7.35 19.18
N GLY A 31 -2.06 8.18 18.38
CA GLY A 31 -1.23 9.28 18.89
C GLY A 31 0.15 8.92 19.45
N THR A 32 0.50 7.64 19.61
CA THR A 32 1.76 7.21 20.28
C THR A 32 3.02 7.29 19.40
N GLY A 33 2.98 8.04 18.30
CA GLY A 33 4.18 8.24 17.47
C GLY A 33 4.61 7.05 16.59
N LYS A 34 3.73 6.11 16.23
CA LYS A 34 4.02 4.98 15.29
C LYS A 34 4.89 5.37 14.10
N THR A 35 4.45 6.41 13.39
CA THR A 35 5.15 6.89 12.20
C THR A 35 6.52 7.46 12.55
N ARG A 36 6.67 8.12 13.71
CA ARG A 36 7.95 8.60 14.22
C ARG A 36 8.89 7.42 14.46
N ALA A 37 8.46 6.42 15.24
CA ALA A 37 9.24 5.22 15.52
C ALA A 37 9.76 4.53 14.24
N VAL A 38 8.87 4.27 13.27
CA VAL A 38 9.25 3.63 11.99
C VAL A 38 10.22 4.49 11.18
N THR A 39 10.04 5.81 11.17
CA THR A 39 10.92 6.72 10.42
C THR A 39 12.32 6.76 11.04
N TYR A 40 12.41 6.82 12.37
CA TYR A 40 13.69 6.79 13.07
C TYR A 40 14.38 5.43 12.96
N ARG A 41 13.63 4.31 12.92
CA ARG A 41 14.20 2.99 12.61
C ARG A 41 14.90 2.95 11.26
N ILE A 42 14.25 3.46 10.22
CA ILE A 42 14.86 3.54 8.88
C ILE A 42 16.10 4.43 8.90
N ALA A 43 16.01 5.59 9.55
CA ALA A 43 17.13 6.51 9.66
C ALA A 43 18.31 5.90 10.41
N HIS A 44 18.09 5.38 11.61
CA HIS A 44 19.10 4.73 12.42
C HIS A 44 19.78 3.60 11.66
N ALA A 45 19.01 2.69 11.05
CA ALA A 45 19.58 1.58 10.29
C ALA A 45 20.39 2.04 9.06
N THR A 46 20.05 3.19 8.48
CA THR A 46 20.85 3.80 7.40
C THR A 46 22.17 4.38 7.95
N HIS A 47 22.13 5.09 9.08
CA HIS A 47 23.30 5.76 9.66
C HIS A 47 24.34 4.77 10.18
N VAL A 48 23.90 3.66 10.78
CA VAL A 48 24.82 2.60 11.24
C VAL A 48 25.26 1.65 10.11
N GLY A 49 24.83 1.91 8.87
CA GLY A 49 25.21 1.12 7.69
C GLY A 49 24.55 -0.26 7.59
N ALA A 50 23.52 -0.53 8.39
CA ALA A 50 22.80 -1.81 8.36
C ALA A 50 21.95 -1.97 7.08
N HIS A 51 21.37 -0.88 6.55
CA HIS A 51 20.54 -0.91 5.34
C HIS A 51 20.95 0.18 4.34
N ASP A 52 21.04 -0.18 3.05
CA ASP A 52 21.09 0.82 1.96
C ASP A 52 19.67 1.32 1.66
N PRO A 53 19.36 2.61 1.90
CA PRO A 53 18.02 3.15 1.71
C PRO A 53 17.53 3.02 0.26
N ARG A 54 18.43 2.99 -0.73
CA ARG A 54 18.06 2.84 -2.16
C ARG A 54 17.50 1.45 -2.48
N ARG A 55 17.76 0.47 -1.61
CA ARG A 55 17.21 -0.90 -1.69
C ARG A 55 15.93 -1.07 -0.88
N GLY A 56 15.57 -0.08 -0.06
CA GLY A 56 14.37 -0.11 0.77
C GLY A 56 13.11 0.43 0.07
N LEU A 57 11.97 -0.03 0.58
CA LEU A 57 10.65 0.48 0.21
C LEU A 57 9.80 0.68 1.48
N ALA A 58 9.40 1.92 1.73
CA ALA A 58 8.38 2.26 2.71
C ALA A 58 7.03 2.45 2.00
N VAL A 59 6.00 1.74 2.47
CA VAL A 59 4.63 1.83 1.96
C VAL A 59 3.67 2.41 2.99
N THR A 60 2.70 3.19 2.52
CA THR A 60 1.62 3.74 3.34
C THR A 60 0.29 3.76 2.57
N PHE A 61 -0.80 4.15 3.23
CA PHE A 61 -2.12 4.17 2.63
C PHE A 61 -2.43 5.47 1.87
N THR A 62 -1.87 6.61 2.29
CA THR A 62 -2.22 7.92 1.71
C THR A 62 -1.02 8.64 1.10
N THR A 63 -1.27 9.41 0.04
CA THR A 63 -0.23 10.24 -0.59
C THR A 63 0.36 11.25 0.38
N ARG A 64 -0.48 11.82 1.25
CA ARG A 64 -0.05 12.75 2.31
C ARG A 64 0.93 12.08 3.27
N ALA A 65 0.60 10.90 3.81
CA ALA A 65 1.50 10.19 4.71
C ALA A 65 2.82 9.79 4.02
N ALA A 66 2.77 9.48 2.72
CA ALA A 66 3.98 9.16 1.95
C ALA A 66 4.88 10.39 1.80
N GLY A 67 4.29 11.56 1.53
CA GLY A 67 4.99 12.84 1.48
C GLY A 67 5.62 13.20 2.82
N GLU A 68 4.82 13.18 3.90
CA GLU A 68 5.28 13.51 5.26
C GLU A 68 6.41 12.58 5.73
N MET A 69 6.32 11.27 5.45
CA MET A 69 7.38 10.32 5.78
C MET A 69 8.65 10.58 4.96
N ARG A 70 8.52 10.88 3.66
CA ARG A 70 9.65 11.21 2.80
C ARG A 70 10.39 12.45 3.29
N GLU A 71 9.67 13.53 3.60
CA GLU A 71 10.25 14.76 4.13
C GLU A 71 10.94 14.52 5.46
N ARG A 72 10.35 13.70 6.35
CA ARG A 72 10.97 13.36 7.63
C ARG A 72 12.25 12.56 7.42
N LEU A 73 12.26 11.57 6.54
CA LEU A 73 13.46 10.79 6.22
C LEU A 73 14.59 11.67 5.66
N LEU A 74 14.27 12.60 4.75
CA LEU A 74 15.24 13.55 4.22
C LEU A 74 15.84 14.44 5.32
N ARG A 75 15.01 14.95 6.25
CA ARG A 75 15.50 15.73 7.41
C ARG A 75 16.40 14.91 8.33
N LEU A 76 16.20 13.60 8.39
CA LEU A 76 17.04 12.68 9.15
C LEU A 76 18.23 12.17 8.33
N GLY A 77 18.60 12.79 7.20
CA GLY A 77 19.78 12.39 6.41
C GLY A 77 19.60 11.11 5.57
N VAL A 78 18.37 10.61 5.40
CA VAL A 78 18.09 9.43 4.57
C VAL A 78 17.71 9.86 3.16
N GLU A 79 18.63 9.65 2.22
CA GLU A 79 18.42 9.93 0.80
C GLU A 79 18.14 8.67 -0.02
N GLY A 80 17.39 8.81 -1.12
CA GLY A 80 17.17 7.73 -2.08
C GLY A 80 16.15 6.64 -1.70
N MET A 81 15.64 6.64 -0.47
CA MET A 81 14.59 5.71 -0.04
C MET A 81 13.30 5.87 -0.85
N GLN A 82 12.73 4.76 -1.30
CA GLN A 82 11.41 4.78 -1.94
C GLN A 82 10.32 4.86 -0.88
N VAL A 83 9.54 5.95 -0.88
CA VAL A 83 8.36 6.11 -0.02
C VAL A 83 7.12 6.30 -0.89
N ARG A 84 6.19 5.34 -0.84
CA ARG A 84 5.07 5.25 -1.79
C ARG A 84 3.77 4.86 -1.08
N THR A 85 2.64 5.10 -1.74
CA THR A 85 1.41 4.39 -1.37
C THR A 85 1.44 2.95 -1.87
N PHE A 86 0.64 2.05 -1.28
CA PHE A 86 0.46 0.68 -1.81
C PHE A 86 0.16 0.68 -3.31
N HIS A 87 -0.83 1.46 -3.76
CA HIS A 87 -1.20 1.56 -5.17
C HIS A 87 -0.06 2.09 -6.07
N SER A 88 0.67 3.12 -5.63
CA SER A 88 1.77 3.65 -6.45
C SER A 88 3.00 2.74 -6.47
N ALA A 89 3.21 1.94 -5.43
CA ALA A 89 4.22 0.87 -5.43
C ALA A 89 3.82 -0.26 -6.38
N ALA A 90 2.59 -0.75 -6.30
CA ALA A 90 2.05 -1.80 -7.18
C ALA A 90 2.07 -1.37 -8.65
N LEU A 91 1.59 -0.15 -8.98
CA LEU A 91 1.61 0.36 -10.34
C LEU A 91 3.03 0.45 -10.92
N ARG A 92 4.02 0.86 -10.10
CA ARG A 92 5.42 0.88 -10.53
C ARG A 92 5.92 -0.53 -10.86
N GLN A 93 5.61 -1.51 -10.00
CA GLN A 93 5.98 -2.91 -10.25
C GLN A 93 5.32 -3.43 -11.53
N LEU A 94 4.01 -3.23 -11.68
CA LEU A 94 3.27 -3.62 -12.88
C LEU A 94 3.91 -3.03 -14.13
N ARG A 95 4.12 -1.72 -14.21
CA ARG A 95 4.74 -1.07 -15.38
C ARG A 95 6.14 -1.58 -15.69
N HIS A 96 6.93 -1.88 -14.66
CA HIS A 96 8.30 -2.36 -14.83
C HIS A 96 8.34 -3.80 -15.35
N PHE A 97 7.51 -4.68 -14.80
CA PHE A 97 7.55 -6.12 -15.11
C PHE A 97 6.61 -6.54 -16.24
N TRP A 98 5.60 -5.74 -16.60
CA TRP A 98 4.59 -6.07 -17.61
C TRP A 98 5.16 -6.57 -18.93
N PRO A 99 6.14 -5.90 -19.56
CA PRO A 99 6.63 -6.32 -20.87
C PRO A 99 7.28 -7.71 -20.85
N ARG A 100 7.79 -8.14 -19.70
CA ARG A 100 8.44 -9.44 -19.52
C ARG A 100 7.49 -10.52 -19.03
N ALA A 101 6.56 -10.17 -18.12
CA ALA A 101 5.67 -11.14 -17.49
C ALA A 101 4.43 -11.46 -18.34
N ILE A 102 3.89 -10.47 -19.04
CA ILE A 102 2.65 -10.58 -19.82
C ILE A 102 2.94 -10.34 -21.31
N GLY A 103 3.79 -9.37 -21.61
CA GLY A 103 4.07 -8.94 -22.98
C GLY A 103 3.17 -7.78 -23.43
N GLY A 104 3.61 -7.09 -24.47
CA GLY A 104 2.92 -5.89 -24.98
C GLY A 104 3.00 -4.69 -24.03
N GLN A 105 2.09 -3.73 -24.23
CA GLN A 105 2.01 -2.53 -23.41
C GLN A 105 1.05 -2.73 -22.23
N PRO A 106 1.40 -2.22 -21.02
CA PRO A 106 0.48 -2.25 -19.89
C PRO A 106 -0.79 -1.46 -20.18
N GLN A 107 -1.92 -1.96 -19.69
CA GLN A 107 -3.19 -1.25 -19.79
C GLN A 107 -3.21 0.00 -18.92
N ASP A 108 -3.97 1.00 -19.36
CA ASP A 108 -4.16 2.24 -18.61
C ASP A 108 -5.06 2.04 -17.38
N ILE A 109 -4.82 2.86 -16.37
CA ILE A 109 -5.69 2.90 -15.20
C ILE A 109 -7.02 3.53 -15.60
N LEU A 110 -8.09 2.80 -15.34
CA LEU A 110 -9.45 3.27 -15.55
C LEU A 110 -9.76 4.42 -14.59
N ALA A 111 -10.12 5.58 -15.14
CA ALA A 111 -10.51 6.73 -14.34
C ALA A 111 -11.87 6.54 -13.64
N LYS A 112 -12.75 5.72 -14.23
CA LYS A 112 -14.10 5.45 -13.71
C LYS A 112 -14.47 3.98 -13.94
N THR A 113 -14.83 3.29 -12.87
CA THR A 113 -15.25 1.88 -12.92
C THR A 113 -16.70 1.72 -13.39
N MET A 114 -17.59 2.65 -13.00
CA MET A 114 -19.04 2.52 -13.22
C MET A 114 -19.47 2.29 -14.68
N PRO A 115 -18.92 3.01 -15.69
CA PRO A 115 -19.32 2.79 -17.08
C PRO A 115 -19.04 1.37 -17.57
N ILE A 116 -17.95 0.76 -17.12
CA ILE A 116 -17.55 -0.60 -17.52
C ILE A 116 -18.45 -1.64 -16.85
N VAL A 117 -18.81 -1.41 -15.58
CA VAL A 117 -19.77 -2.27 -14.88
C VAL A 117 -21.14 -2.19 -15.54
N ALA A 118 -21.60 -1.00 -15.93
CA ALA A 118 -22.85 -0.81 -16.67
C ALA A 118 -22.87 -1.53 -18.01
N GLU A 119 -21.77 -1.42 -18.78
CA GLU A 119 -21.64 -2.11 -20.06
C GLU A 119 -21.65 -3.64 -19.89
N ALA A 120 -20.92 -4.17 -18.91
CA ALA A 120 -20.92 -5.60 -18.61
C ALA A 120 -22.30 -6.09 -18.15
N ALA A 121 -22.97 -5.36 -17.26
CA ALA A 121 -24.32 -5.67 -16.79
C ALA A 121 -25.33 -5.71 -17.94
N SER A 122 -25.28 -4.74 -18.85
CA SER A 122 -26.13 -4.70 -20.04
C SER A 122 -25.92 -5.91 -20.94
N ARG A 123 -24.67 -6.33 -21.18
CA ARG A 123 -24.34 -7.52 -21.98
C ARG A 123 -24.84 -8.82 -21.33
N CYS A 124 -24.94 -8.85 -20.00
CA CYS A 124 -25.46 -9.99 -19.24
C CYS A 124 -26.98 -9.92 -18.99
N ALA A 125 -27.70 -8.94 -19.58
CA ALA A 125 -29.12 -8.71 -19.33
C ALA A 125 -29.48 -8.50 -17.85
N VAL A 126 -28.57 -7.90 -17.08
CA VAL A 126 -28.77 -7.50 -15.68
C VAL A 126 -29.27 -6.05 -15.63
N ALA A 127 -30.07 -5.70 -14.62
CA ALA A 127 -30.55 -4.33 -14.40
C ALA A 127 -29.38 -3.33 -14.28
N THR A 128 -29.55 -2.14 -14.87
CA THR A 128 -28.52 -1.10 -14.92
C THR A 128 -28.93 0.18 -14.21
N ASP A 129 -29.86 0.10 -13.25
CA ASP A 129 -30.17 1.23 -12.39
C ASP A 129 -29.02 1.51 -11.40
N SER A 130 -29.05 2.71 -10.81
CA SER A 130 -27.93 3.20 -10.00
C SER A 130 -27.72 2.43 -8.69
N ALA A 131 -28.72 1.72 -8.16
CA ALA A 131 -28.52 0.85 -7.00
C ALA A 131 -27.75 -0.39 -7.43
N THR A 132 -28.32 -1.18 -8.35
CA THR A 132 -27.70 -2.43 -8.82
C THR A 132 -26.27 -2.24 -9.32
N LEU A 133 -25.97 -1.17 -10.06
CA LEU A 133 -24.60 -0.94 -10.52
C LEU A 133 -23.60 -0.66 -9.38
N ARG A 134 -24.04 -0.01 -8.29
CA ARG A 134 -23.19 0.22 -7.12
C ARG A 134 -22.94 -1.09 -6.38
N ASP A 135 -23.95 -1.94 -6.26
CA ASP A 135 -23.84 -3.23 -5.57
C ASP A 135 -22.94 -4.20 -6.35
N LEU A 136 -23.08 -4.26 -7.68
CA LEU A 136 -22.16 -4.99 -8.55
C LEU A 136 -20.72 -4.47 -8.43
N ALA A 137 -20.51 -3.15 -8.44
CA ALA A 137 -19.18 -2.58 -8.30
C ALA A 137 -18.55 -2.86 -6.92
N ALA A 138 -19.35 -2.82 -5.85
CA ALA A 138 -18.92 -3.15 -4.50
C ALA A 138 -18.53 -4.63 -4.39
N GLU A 139 -19.30 -5.53 -4.99
CA GLU A 139 -19.01 -6.96 -4.98
C GLU A 139 -17.74 -7.30 -5.78
N ILE A 140 -17.55 -6.69 -6.95
CA ILE A 140 -16.30 -6.82 -7.72
C ILE A 140 -15.11 -6.31 -6.90
N ALA A 141 -15.26 -5.19 -6.19
CA ALA A 141 -14.20 -4.66 -5.34
C ALA A 141 -13.88 -5.59 -4.16
N TRP A 142 -14.90 -6.17 -3.53
CA TRP A 142 -14.73 -7.16 -2.47
C TRP A 142 -13.98 -8.38 -2.98
N ALA A 143 -14.42 -8.99 -4.09
CA ALA A 143 -13.78 -10.16 -4.68
C ALA A 143 -12.29 -9.92 -4.96
N LYS A 144 -11.94 -8.74 -5.50
CA LYS A 144 -10.54 -8.33 -5.70
C LYS A 144 -9.76 -8.20 -4.39
N GLN A 145 -10.37 -7.68 -3.33
CA GLN A 145 -9.71 -7.49 -2.03
C GLN A 145 -9.39 -8.81 -1.32
N VAL A 146 -10.24 -9.83 -1.51
CA VAL A 146 -10.02 -11.17 -0.96
C VAL A 146 -9.37 -12.13 -1.97
N GLU A 147 -8.84 -11.58 -3.07
CA GLU A 147 -8.10 -12.31 -4.11
C GLU A 147 -8.89 -13.47 -4.74
N ILE A 148 -10.19 -13.26 -4.98
CA ILE A 148 -11.04 -14.20 -5.73
C ILE A 148 -11.05 -13.80 -7.20
N ASP A 149 -10.59 -14.70 -8.06
CA ASP A 149 -10.68 -14.54 -9.51
C ASP A 149 -12.08 -14.91 -10.04
N PRO A 150 -12.43 -14.50 -11.28
CA PRO A 150 -13.77 -14.72 -11.83
C PRO A 150 -14.17 -16.19 -11.96
N GLU A 151 -13.23 -17.10 -12.20
CA GLU A 151 -13.53 -18.53 -12.42
C GLU A 151 -13.98 -19.20 -11.13
N HIS A 152 -13.41 -18.81 -10.00
CA HIS A 152 -13.75 -19.35 -8.68
C HIS A 152 -14.80 -18.53 -7.92
N TYR A 153 -15.30 -17.44 -8.50
CA TYR A 153 -16.20 -16.53 -7.80
C TYR A 153 -17.50 -17.20 -7.32
N ALA A 154 -18.16 -18.00 -8.17
CA ALA A 154 -19.43 -18.64 -7.83
C ALA A 154 -19.31 -19.55 -6.59
N ASP A 155 -18.25 -20.35 -6.51
CA ASP A 155 -18.00 -21.26 -5.40
C ASP A 155 -17.74 -20.49 -4.10
N ARG A 156 -16.98 -19.39 -4.17
CA ARG A 156 -16.61 -18.58 -3.00
C ARG A 156 -17.73 -17.69 -2.51
N ALA A 157 -18.55 -17.16 -3.42
CA ALA A 157 -19.71 -16.35 -3.09
C ALA A 157 -20.81 -17.17 -2.41
N SER A 158 -20.87 -18.49 -2.62
CA SER A 158 -21.88 -19.37 -1.99
C SER A 158 -21.89 -19.33 -0.45
N GLN A 159 -20.78 -18.92 0.16
CA GLN A 159 -20.59 -18.81 1.62
C GLN A 159 -20.93 -17.42 2.17
N ARG A 160 -21.45 -16.52 1.32
CA ARG A 160 -21.70 -15.11 1.64
C ARG A 160 -23.01 -14.65 1.00
N THR A 161 -23.64 -13.65 1.62
CA THR A 161 -24.68 -12.86 0.97
C THR A 161 -24.03 -11.59 0.41
N PRO A 162 -23.96 -11.39 -0.92
CA PRO A 162 -23.48 -10.15 -1.52
C PRO A 162 -24.30 -8.94 -1.02
N PRO A 163 -23.74 -7.71 -1.04
CA PRO A 163 -24.57 -6.51 -0.88
C PRO A 163 -25.63 -6.52 -2.00
N LEU A 164 -26.91 -6.44 -1.60
CA LEU A 164 -28.06 -6.37 -2.50
C LEU A 164 -28.22 -4.97 -3.06
#